data_AF-A0A2Z4JB83-F1
#
_entry.id   AF-A0A2Z4JB83-F1
#
_cell.length_a   1.000
_cell.length_b   1.000
_cell.length_c   1.000
_cell.angle_alpha   90.00
_cell.angle_beta   90.00
_cell.angle_gamma   90.00
#
_symmetry.space_group_name_H-M   'P 1'
#
loop_
_entity.id
_entity.type
_entity.pdbx_description
1 polymer ?
#
loop_
_entity_poly.entity_id
_entity_poly.type
_entity_poly.pdbx_seq_one_letter_code
_entity_poly.pdbx_strand_id
1 'polypeptide(L)'
;MVRQWEAHTTAEFVTQDVDATMRTMTDDPTVLHLPTGMGGVGLGGVRSFYTTWFVGHNPADLEIQSISRTVGEVTIVDEMLVSFTHDIEVPWILPGVPATGKHVIIPVIGIVGFEGTAISYEHIYWDQAAVLAQVDLLDSSLVSRLPIITAQHGLLDGSQPTNQLIQAR
;
A
#
# COMPACT_ATOMS: atom_id res chain seq x y z
N MET A 1 -9.32 -5.70 -17.54
CA MET A 1 -8.98 -5.62 -16.11
C MET A 1 -7.47 -5.70 -15.89
N VAL A 2 -6.79 -6.84 -16.06
CA VAL A 2 -5.33 -6.95 -15.77
C VAL A 2 -4.48 -5.87 -16.44
N ARG A 3 -4.60 -5.72 -17.77
CA ARG A 3 -3.90 -4.66 -18.51
C ARG A 3 -4.22 -3.25 -18.00
N GLN A 4 -5.46 -3.01 -17.58
CA GLN A 4 -5.88 -1.71 -17.05
C GLN A 4 -5.24 -1.46 -15.69
N TRP A 5 -5.23 -2.48 -14.82
CA TRP A 5 -4.58 -2.40 -13.52
C TRP A 5 -3.08 -2.14 -13.65
N GLU A 6 -2.40 -2.83 -14.57
CA GLU A 6 -0.99 -2.58 -14.87
C GLU A 6 -0.73 -1.17 -15.41
N ALA A 7 -1.61 -0.67 -16.28
CA ALA A 7 -1.52 0.70 -16.77
C ALA A 7 -1.74 1.72 -15.65
N HIS A 8 -2.68 1.45 -14.75
CA HIS A 8 -2.96 2.28 -13.58
C HIS A 8 -1.76 2.36 -12.64
N THR A 9 -1.23 1.22 -12.19
CA THR A 9 -0.06 1.21 -11.29
C THR A 9 1.20 1.74 -11.96
N THR A 10 1.38 1.52 -13.27
CA THR A 10 2.45 2.17 -14.05
C THR A 10 2.30 3.70 -14.00
N ALA A 11 1.08 4.21 -14.16
CA ALA A 11 0.82 5.65 -14.12
C ALA A 11 1.11 6.26 -12.74
N GLU A 12 0.73 5.57 -11.65
CA GLU A 12 0.93 6.05 -10.28
C GLU A 12 2.39 6.01 -9.82
N PHE A 13 3.07 4.89 -10.07
CA PHE A 13 4.35 4.60 -9.45
C PHE A 13 5.55 4.79 -10.37
N VAL A 14 5.39 4.60 -11.68
CA VAL A 14 6.50 4.65 -12.65
C VAL A 14 6.54 5.98 -13.38
N THR A 15 5.44 6.36 -14.04
CA THR A 15 5.40 7.63 -14.79
C THR A 15 4.95 8.81 -13.94
N GLN A 16 4.37 8.54 -12.76
CA GLN A 16 3.85 9.53 -11.83
C GLN A 16 2.93 10.55 -12.51
N ASP A 17 2.03 10.06 -13.36
CA ASP A 17 1.12 10.86 -14.19
C ASP A 17 -0.31 10.72 -13.66
N VAL A 18 -0.74 11.72 -12.87
CA VAL A 18 -2.10 11.78 -12.31
C VAL A 18 -3.17 11.73 -13.39
N ASP A 19 -2.97 12.38 -14.53
CA ASP A 19 -3.97 12.41 -15.60
C ASP A 19 -4.07 11.04 -16.30
N ALA A 20 -2.96 10.31 -16.41
CA ALA A 20 -2.96 8.92 -16.86
C ALA A 20 -3.66 8.00 -15.88
N THR A 21 -3.38 8.13 -14.58
CA THR A 21 -4.07 7.36 -13.54
C THR A 21 -5.57 7.59 -13.60
N MET A 22 -6.02 8.84 -13.57
CA MET A 22 -7.45 9.18 -13.60
C MET A 22 -8.16 8.67 -14.86
N ARG A 23 -7.49 8.65 -16.03
CA ARG A 23 -8.05 8.10 -17.27
C ARG A 23 -8.36 6.60 -17.22
N THR A 24 -7.82 5.88 -16.23
CA THR A 24 -8.08 4.45 -16.10
C THR A 24 -9.31 4.10 -15.27
N MET A 25 -9.89 5.09 -14.59
CA MET A 25 -10.97 4.92 -13.61
C MET A 25 -12.34 5.25 -14.21
N THR A 26 -13.40 4.88 -13.49
CA THR A 26 -14.78 5.26 -13.82
C THR A 26 -15.02 6.75 -13.57
N ASP A 27 -16.23 7.22 -13.86
CA ASP A 27 -16.66 8.60 -13.59
C ASP A 27 -17.00 8.86 -12.11
N ASP A 28 -17.11 7.80 -11.30
CA ASP A 28 -17.36 7.89 -9.84
C ASP A 28 -16.51 6.87 -9.06
N PRO A 29 -15.16 6.99 -9.08
CA PRO A 29 -14.28 6.02 -8.45
C PRO A 29 -14.14 6.26 -6.94
N THR A 30 -13.76 5.23 -6.19
CA THR A 30 -13.36 5.37 -4.77
C THR A 30 -12.01 4.72 -4.52
N VAL A 31 -11.11 5.44 -3.87
CA VAL A 31 -9.82 4.91 -3.41
C VAL A 31 -9.81 4.99 -1.89
N LEU A 32 -9.46 3.90 -1.22
CA LEU A 32 -9.36 3.84 0.23
C LEU A 32 -8.18 3.01 0.69
N HIS A 33 -7.24 3.66 1.35
CA HIS A 33 -6.16 3.07 2.10
C HIS A 33 -6.64 2.83 3.53
N LEU A 34 -7.08 1.61 3.83
CA LEU A 34 -7.80 1.30 5.06
C LEU A 34 -7.02 1.63 6.35
N PRO A 35 -5.71 1.37 6.44
CA PRO A 35 -5.01 1.59 7.71
C PRO A 35 -4.80 3.06 8.08
N THR A 36 -4.86 3.98 7.11
CA THR A 36 -4.70 5.44 7.34
C THR A 36 -5.98 6.22 7.06
N GLY A 37 -6.99 5.60 6.44
CA GLY A 37 -8.21 6.25 5.98
C GLY A 37 -8.00 7.24 4.83
N MET A 38 -6.81 7.21 4.20
CA MET A 38 -6.48 8.11 3.11
C MET A 38 -7.06 7.64 1.79
N GLY A 39 -7.40 8.58 0.92
CA GLY A 39 -8.03 8.28 -0.35
C GLY A 39 -8.99 9.37 -0.78
N GLY A 40 -9.96 9.00 -1.61
CA GLY A 40 -10.94 9.92 -2.16
C GLY A 40 -12.16 9.21 -2.72
N VAL A 41 -13.25 9.96 -2.89
CA VAL A 41 -14.51 9.49 -3.47
C VAL A 41 -14.88 10.41 -4.63
N GLY A 42 -15.35 9.81 -5.72
CA GLY A 42 -15.63 10.48 -6.99
C GLY A 42 -14.39 11.04 -7.66
N LEU A 43 -14.52 11.45 -8.92
CA LEU A 43 -13.39 11.94 -9.73
C LEU A 43 -12.62 13.08 -9.05
N GLY A 44 -13.35 14.04 -8.46
CA GLY A 44 -12.73 15.20 -7.80
C GLY A 44 -11.96 14.81 -6.53
N GLY A 45 -12.52 13.96 -5.70
CA GLY A 45 -11.89 13.52 -4.45
C GLY A 45 -10.66 12.65 -4.72
N VAL A 46 -10.79 11.67 -5.62
CA VAL A 46 -9.68 10.78 -6.00
C VAL A 46 -8.55 11.56 -6.66
N ARG A 47 -8.85 12.47 -7.60
CA ARG A 47 -7.81 13.32 -8.22
C ARG A 47 -7.09 14.21 -7.20
N SER A 48 -7.84 14.80 -6.26
CA SER A 48 -7.25 15.62 -5.20
C SER A 48 -6.32 14.78 -4.33
N PHE A 49 -6.73 13.56 -3.97
CA PHE A 49 -5.89 12.64 -3.22
C PHE A 49 -4.60 12.30 -3.98
N TYR A 50 -4.72 11.85 -5.24
CA TYR A 50 -3.56 11.48 -6.05
C TYR A 50 -2.57 12.63 -6.23
N THR A 51 -3.07 13.83 -6.52
CA THR A 51 -2.22 15.01 -6.74
C THR A 51 -1.49 15.44 -5.48
N THR A 52 -2.13 15.34 -4.33
CA THR A 52 -1.66 16.00 -3.10
C THR A 52 -0.90 15.07 -2.18
N TRP A 53 -1.24 13.77 -2.15
CA TRP A 53 -0.83 12.88 -1.06
C TRP A 53 -0.21 11.56 -1.52
N PHE A 54 -0.24 11.25 -2.81
CA PHE A 54 0.09 9.90 -3.29
C PHE A 54 1.08 9.93 -4.46
N VAL A 55 0.63 10.37 -5.65
CA VAL A 55 1.47 10.38 -6.84
C VAL A 55 2.60 11.39 -6.65
N GLY A 56 3.84 10.97 -6.90
CA GLY A 56 5.04 11.80 -6.68
C GLY A 56 5.51 11.90 -5.22
N HIS A 57 4.80 11.30 -4.26
CA HIS A 57 5.15 11.31 -2.82
C HIS A 57 5.73 9.96 -2.37
N ASN A 58 6.56 9.37 -3.23
CA ASN A 58 7.17 8.06 -3.02
C ASN A 58 8.70 8.19 -3.03
N PRO A 59 9.41 7.48 -2.13
CA PRO A 59 10.87 7.44 -2.15
C PRO A 59 11.39 6.93 -3.48
N ALA A 60 12.60 7.35 -3.85
CA ALA A 60 13.22 6.95 -5.12
C ALA A 60 13.51 5.44 -5.18
N ASP A 61 13.65 4.78 -4.03
CA ASP A 61 13.86 3.34 -3.89
C ASP A 61 12.57 2.56 -3.62
N LEU A 62 11.39 3.16 -3.82
CA LEU A 62 10.13 2.43 -3.71
C LEU A 62 10.09 1.30 -4.74
N GLU A 63 9.95 0.08 -4.23
CA GLU A 63 9.77 -1.12 -5.02
C GLU A 63 8.44 -1.79 -4.68
N ILE A 64 7.75 -2.29 -5.71
CA ILE A 64 6.51 -3.05 -5.60
C ILE A 64 6.71 -4.37 -6.35
N GLN A 65 6.71 -5.47 -5.61
CA GLN A 65 6.82 -6.81 -6.17
C GLN A 65 5.47 -7.54 -6.02
N SER A 66 4.89 -8.02 -7.12
CA SER A 66 3.73 -8.91 -7.04
C SER A 66 4.12 -10.25 -6.42
N ILE A 67 3.34 -10.71 -5.44
CA ILE A 67 3.45 -12.03 -4.81
C ILE A 67 2.43 -12.97 -5.44
N SER A 68 1.15 -12.58 -5.43
CA SER A 68 0.07 -13.36 -5.99
C SER A 68 -1.03 -12.46 -6.53
N ARG A 69 -1.79 -12.96 -7.51
CA ARG A 69 -2.91 -12.23 -8.10
C ARG A 69 -4.06 -13.17 -8.40
N THR A 70 -5.25 -12.81 -7.91
CA THR A 70 -6.50 -13.47 -8.25
C THR A 70 -7.34 -12.55 -9.14
N VAL A 71 -7.79 -13.08 -10.28
CA VAL A 71 -8.61 -12.33 -11.24
C VAL A 71 -10.01 -12.94 -11.27
N GLY A 72 -10.99 -12.18 -10.78
CA GLY A 72 -12.41 -12.50 -10.86
C GLY A 72 -13.04 -11.98 -12.16
N GLU A 73 -14.38 -11.99 -12.22
CA GLU A 73 -15.12 -11.45 -13.38
C GLU A 73 -15.09 -9.92 -13.44
N VAL A 74 -15.14 -9.26 -12.27
CA VAL A 74 -15.19 -7.79 -12.12
C VAL A 74 -14.26 -7.27 -11.03
N THR A 75 -13.36 -8.12 -10.52
CA THR A 75 -12.42 -7.77 -9.45
C THR A 75 -11.03 -8.33 -9.70
N ILE A 76 -10.02 -7.64 -9.20
CA ILE A 76 -8.67 -8.16 -9.03
C ILE A 76 -8.33 -8.06 -7.54
N VAL A 77 -7.76 -9.13 -6.99
CA VAL A 77 -7.09 -9.11 -5.70
C VAL A 77 -5.60 -9.30 -5.97
N ASP A 78 -4.81 -8.30 -5.63
CA ASP A 78 -3.37 -8.27 -5.86
C ASP A 78 -2.64 -8.23 -4.52
N GLU A 79 -1.83 -9.25 -4.26
CA GLU A 79 -0.94 -9.32 -3.10
C GLU A 79 0.46 -8.90 -3.54
N MET A 80 1.00 -7.88 -2.87
CA MET A 80 2.25 -7.23 -3.25
C MET A 80 3.14 -7.07 -2.04
N LEU A 81 4.45 -7.12 -2.25
CA LEU A 81 5.43 -6.66 -1.28
C LEU A 81 5.83 -5.24 -1.66
N VAL A 82 5.67 -4.30 -0.74
CA VAL A 82 6.11 -2.92 -0.90
C VAL A 82 7.31 -2.67 0.01
N SER A 83 8.39 -2.15 -0.56
CA SER A 83 9.60 -1.80 0.18
C SER A 83 10.12 -0.43 -0.21
N PHE A 84 10.59 0.34 0.77
CA PHE A 84 11.16 1.67 0.55
C PHE A 84 11.98 2.12 1.77
N THR A 85 12.89 3.06 1.58
CA THR A 85 13.51 3.81 2.68
C THR A 85 12.64 5.04 2.98
N HIS A 86 12.23 5.23 4.24
CA HIS A 86 11.45 6.40 4.65
C HIS A 86 12.35 7.64 4.80
N ASP A 87 12.92 8.11 3.69
CA ASP A 87 13.85 9.25 3.58
C ASP A 87 13.18 10.57 3.16
N ILE A 88 11.92 10.48 2.74
CA ILE A 88 10.97 11.58 2.56
C ILE A 88 9.69 11.27 3.33
N GLU A 89 8.78 12.25 3.44
CA GLU A 89 7.42 11.96 3.90
C GLU A 89 6.67 11.10 2.87
N VAL A 90 5.99 10.05 3.34
CA VAL A 90 5.16 9.16 2.51
C VAL A 90 3.73 9.22 3.05
N PRO A 91 2.93 10.24 2.68
CA PRO A 91 1.71 10.58 3.41
C PRO A 91 0.71 9.43 3.46
N TRP A 92 0.56 8.67 2.37
CA TRP A 92 -0.41 7.59 2.28
C TRP A 92 -0.13 6.39 3.21
N ILE A 93 1.13 6.15 3.59
CA ILE A 93 1.54 5.11 4.57
C ILE A 93 1.71 5.70 5.99
N LEU A 94 2.34 6.87 6.10
CA LEU A 94 2.70 7.52 7.37
C LEU A 94 2.33 9.01 7.35
N PRO A 95 1.03 9.36 7.41
CA PRO A 95 0.58 10.75 7.26
C PRO A 95 1.13 11.64 8.37
N GLY A 96 1.81 12.73 7.99
CA GLY A 96 2.36 13.71 8.92
C GLY A 96 3.59 13.25 9.69
N VAL A 97 4.20 12.12 9.30
CA VAL A 97 5.45 11.63 9.89
C VAL A 97 6.61 12.05 8.98
N PRO A 98 7.56 12.88 9.47
CA PRO A 98 8.77 13.19 8.72
C PRO A 98 9.63 11.95 8.44
N ALA A 99 10.53 12.06 7.47
CA ALA A 99 11.52 11.03 7.17
C ALA A 99 12.19 10.47 8.44
N THR A 100 12.10 9.16 8.63
CA THR A 100 12.72 8.44 9.77
C THR A 100 14.06 7.81 9.40
N GLY A 101 14.37 7.73 8.10
CA GLY A 101 15.54 7.04 7.55
C GLY A 101 15.50 5.52 7.72
N LYS A 102 14.35 4.96 8.12
CA LYS A 102 14.18 3.53 8.34
C LYS A 102 13.68 2.84 7.08
N HIS A 103 14.17 1.64 6.85
CA HIS A 103 13.69 0.81 5.75
C HIS A 103 12.39 0.11 6.16
N VAL A 104 11.39 0.19 5.30
CA VAL A 104 10.08 -0.44 5.48
C VAL A 104 9.94 -1.53 4.43
N ILE A 105 9.49 -2.72 4.84
CA ILE A 105 9.08 -3.82 3.96
C ILE A 105 7.77 -4.38 4.52
N ILE A 106 6.68 -4.20 3.77
CA ILE A 106 5.34 -4.62 4.21
C ILE A 106 4.55 -5.31 3.08
N PRO A 107 3.80 -6.38 3.37
CA PRO A 107 2.81 -6.90 2.45
C PRO A 107 1.62 -5.94 2.34
N VAL A 108 1.16 -5.72 1.10
CA VAL A 108 0.00 -4.90 0.76
C VAL A 108 -0.97 -5.75 -0.06
N ILE A 109 -2.26 -5.66 0.26
CA ILE A 109 -3.33 -6.21 -0.56
C ILE A 109 -4.10 -5.07 -1.21
N GLY A 110 -4.16 -5.08 -2.54
CA GLY A 110 -5.08 -4.25 -3.31
C GLY A 110 -6.28 -5.07 -3.77
N ILE A 111 -7.49 -4.68 -3.35
CA ILE A 111 -8.75 -5.20 -3.89
C ILE A 111 -9.32 -4.15 -4.83
N VAL A 112 -9.29 -4.45 -6.13
CA VAL A 112 -9.62 -3.52 -7.20
C VAL A 112 -10.90 -3.97 -7.90
N GLY A 113 -11.93 -3.13 -7.86
CA GLY A 113 -13.20 -3.34 -8.56
C GLY A 113 -13.22 -2.68 -9.93
N PHE A 114 -13.96 -3.29 -10.86
CA PHE A 114 -14.09 -2.80 -12.22
C PHE A 114 -15.55 -2.68 -12.66
N GLU A 115 -15.82 -1.64 -13.45
CA GLU A 115 -17.01 -1.53 -14.29
C GLU A 115 -16.58 -1.64 -15.75
N GLY A 116 -16.88 -2.80 -16.35
CA GLY A 116 -16.34 -3.16 -17.65
C GLY A 116 -14.81 -3.27 -17.61
N THR A 117 -14.11 -2.23 -18.08
CA THR A 117 -12.64 -2.19 -18.04
C THR A 117 -12.07 -1.08 -17.16
N ALA A 118 -12.90 -0.15 -16.70
CA ALA A 118 -12.49 0.98 -15.88
C ALA A 118 -12.52 0.61 -14.39
N ILE A 119 -11.58 1.16 -13.61
CA ILE A 119 -11.48 0.91 -12.16
C ILE A 119 -12.56 1.72 -11.43
N SER A 120 -13.44 1.05 -10.70
CA SER A 120 -14.49 1.69 -9.90
C SER A 120 -14.11 1.87 -8.45
N TYR A 121 -13.32 0.96 -7.87
CA TYR A 121 -12.80 1.17 -6.53
C TYR A 121 -11.48 0.46 -6.28
N GLU A 122 -10.77 0.95 -5.27
CA GLU A 122 -9.57 0.35 -4.70
C GLU A 122 -9.69 0.33 -3.18
N HIS A 123 -9.59 -0.86 -2.59
CA HIS A 123 -9.42 -1.03 -1.15
C HIS A 123 -8.03 -1.60 -0.88
N ILE A 124 -7.19 -0.79 -0.24
CA ILE A 124 -5.78 -1.11 0.01
C ILE A 124 -5.60 -1.42 1.49
N TYR A 125 -4.99 -2.57 1.78
CA TYR A 125 -4.78 -3.08 3.14
C TYR A 125 -3.30 -3.36 3.40
N TRP A 126 -2.85 -3.07 4.62
CA TRP A 126 -1.57 -3.52 5.17
C TRP A 126 -1.63 -3.48 6.70
N ASP A 127 -0.58 -3.98 7.36
CA ASP A 127 -0.45 -3.93 8.82
C ASP A 127 0.25 -2.63 9.26
N GLN A 128 -0.53 -1.66 9.74
CA GLN A 128 0.03 -0.38 10.19
C GLN A 128 0.84 -0.52 11.48
N ALA A 129 0.56 -1.49 12.34
CA ALA A 129 1.37 -1.69 13.55
C ALA A 129 2.78 -2.18 13.17
N ALA A 130 2.88 -3.05 12.15
CA ALA A 130 4.16 -3.46 11.59
C ALA A 130 4.94 -2.28 11.01
N VAL A 131 4.28 -1.41 10.22
CA VAL A 131 4.90 -0.18 9.67
C VAL A 131 5.44 0.70 10.80
N LEU A 132 4.59 1.07 11.77
CA LEU A 132 4.96 1.98 12.87
C LEU A 132 6.11 1.41 13.73
N ALA A 133 6.16 0.09 13.90
CA ALA A 133 7.26 -0.57 14.59
C ALA A 133 8.56 -0.57 13.75
N GLN A 134 8.49 -0.78 12.43
CA GLN A 134 9.67 -0.73 11.55
C GLN A 134 10.29 0.67 11.50
N VAL A 135 9.48 1.73 11.67
CA VAL A 135 9.95 3.12 11.69
C VAL A 135 10.21 3.68 13.10
N ASP A 136 10.31 2.83 14.12
CA ASP A 136 10.58 3.19 15.52
C ASP A 136 9.58 4.18 16.16
N LEU A 137 8.35 4.28 15.62
CA LEU A 137 7.27 5.08 16.23
C LEU A 137 6.52 4.30 17.33
N LEU A 138 6.56 2.97 17.29
CA LEU A 138 6.17 2.13 18.43
C LEU A 138 7.41 1.80 19.26
N ASP A 139 7.34 2.10 20.56
CA ASP A 139 8.40 1.76 21.51
C ASP A 139 8.71 0.26 21.48
N SER A 140 10.00 -0.09 21.46
CA SER A 140 10.44 -1.48 21.32
C SER A 140 9.96 -2.38 22.47
N SER A 141 9.80 -1.84 23.70
CA SER A 141 9.22 -2.57 24.83
C SER A 141 7.71 -2.80 24.69
N LEU A 142 7.03 -1.94 23.92
CA LEU A 142 5.62 -2.14 23.58
C LEU A 142 5.49 -3.20 22.48
N VAL A 143 6.31 -3.11 21.42
CA VAL A 143 6.36 -4.12 20.34
C VAL A 143 6.68 -5.50 20.92
N SER A 144 7.61 -5.58 21.87
CA SER A 144 7.96 -6.82 22.57
C SER A 144 6.92 -7.28 23.59
N ARG A 145 5.84 -6.54 23.87
CA ARG A 145 4.74 -7.00 24.73
C ARG A 145 3.43 -7.25 24.00
N LEU A 146 3.23 -6.58 22.85
CA LEU A 146 2.04 -6.73 22.03
C LEU A 146 2.24 -7.77 20.92
N PRO A 147 1.16 -8.43 20.45
CA PRO A 147 1.23 -9.43 19.39
C PRO A 147 1.44 -8.80 18.00
N ILE A 148 2.59 -8.15 17.81
CA ILE A 148 3.00 -7.48 16.56
C ILE A 148 4.11 -8.29 15.91
N ILE A 149 3.99 -8.52 14.60
CA ILE A 149 5.03 -9.08 13.74
C ILE A 149 5.59 -7.96 12.87
N THR A 150 6.90 -7.75 12.89
CA THR A 150 7.55 -6.68 12.11
C THR A 150 8.24 -7.18 10.85
N ALA A 151 8.51 -8.49 10.74
CA ALA A 151 9.21 -9.11 9.61
C ALA A 151 8.28 -10.03 8.80
N GLN A 152 7.13 -9.48 8.38
CA GLN A 152 6.10 -10.25 7.65
C GLN A 152 6.60 -10.78 6.30
N HIS A 153 7.49 -10.07 5.61
CA HIS A 153 8.10 -10.55 4.37
C HIS A 153 8.78 -11.91 4.55
N GLY A 154 9.47 -12.10 5.68
CA GLY A 154 10.16 -13.35 5.99
C GLY A 154 9.22 -14.52 6.26
N LEU A 155 7.97 -14.24 6.64
CA LEU A 155 6.95 -15.28 6.77
C LEU A 155 6.43 -15.74 5.41
N LEU A 156 6.38 -14.83 4.43
CA LEU A 156 5.91 -15.12 3.07
C LEU A 156 6.96 -15.88 2.25
N ASP A 157 8.24 -15.53 2.39
CA ASP A 157 9.34 -16.21 1.69
C ASP A 157 9.90 -17.44 2.44
N GLY A 158 9.46 -17.67 3.68
CA GLY A 158 9.87 -18.79 4.53
C GLY A 158 11.23 -18.62 5.21
N SER A 159 11.86 -17.45 5.13
CA SER A 159 13.12 -17.14 5.83
C SER A 159 12.94 -16.93 7.33
N GLN A 160 11.72 -16.68 7.79
CA GLN A 160 11.35 -16.55 9.20
C GLN A 160 10.42 -17.69 9.63
N PRO A 161 10.56 -18.22 10.86
CA PRO A 161 9.69 -19.27 11.34
C PRO A 161 8.27 -18.74 11.59
N THR A 162 7.26 -19.59 11.39
CA THR A 162 5.90 -19.33 11.86
C THR A 162 5.83 -19.39 13.39
N ASN A 163 4.68 -19.03 13.98
CA ASN A 163 4.42 -19.19 15.42
C ASN A 163 5.34 -18.37 16.36
N GLN A 164 5.88 -17.24 15.88
CA GLN A 164 6.83 -16.39 16.61
C GLN A 164 6.30 -15.83 17.94
N LEU A 165 4.99 -15.86 18.15
CA LEU A 165 4.31 -15.30 19.32
C LEU A 165 3.78 -16.37 20.29
N ILE A 166 4.02 -17.66 20.05
CA ILE A 166 3.48 -18.76 20.88
C ILE A 166 4.22 -18.90 22.22
N GLN A 167 5.50 -18.51 22.29
CA GLN A 167 6.22 -18.53 23.56
C GLN A 167 5.76 -17.36 24.44
N ALA A 168 5.37 -17.68 25.67
CA ALA A 168 5.01 -16.68 26.68
C ALA A 168 6.16 -15.67 26.81
N ARG A 169 5.85 -14.40 26.54
CA ARG A 169 6.77 -13.28 26.72
C ARG A 169 6.87 -12.89 28.18
#